data_AF-A0A9P4NPW4-F1
#
_entry.id   AF-A0A9P4NPW4-F1
#
_cell.length_a   1.000
_cell.length_b   1.000
_cell.length_c   1.000
_cell.angle_alpha   90.00
_cell.angle_beta   90.00
_cell.angle_gamma   90.00
#
_symmetry.space_group_name_H-M   'P 1'
#
loop_
_entity.id
_entity.type
_entity.pdbx_description
1 polymer ?
#
loop_
_entity_poly.entity_id
_entity_poly.type
_entity_poly.pdbx_seq_one_letter_code
_entity_poly.pdbx_strand_id
1 'polypeptide(L)'
;MFRSMIAGTTTAAVFGITFAIISAVICGTAALPFIFGSSLGFAVGSLRWYAASSEEALLRLNTHTALMRLHLLGNFPCEKVIRGLRPSDYRRDVFEKSWILKSMLTASWLTALPALDDIHAKEEAEIVDNYSRDGRGEHSPLEIVGES
;
A
#
# COMPACT_ATOMS: atom_id res chain seq x y z
N MET A 1 -0.27 -7.91 3.78
CA MET A 1 -0.82 -9.29 3.77
C MET A 1 -2.07 -9.44 4.64
N PHE A 2 -2.05 -9.09 5.94
CA PHE A 2 -3.25 -9.26 6.79
C PHE A 2 -4.43 -8.36 6.38
N ARG A 3 -4.19 -7.07 6.13
CA ARG A 3 -5.22 -6.12 5.66
C ARG A 3 -5.85 -6.53 4.32
N SER A 4 -5.06 -7.12 3.41
CA SER A 4 -5.53 -7.56 2.10
C SER A 4 -6.37 -8.83 2.19
N MET A 5 -5.99 -9.76 3.06
CA MET A 5 -6.76 -10.96 3.35
C MET A 5 -8.12 -10.61 3.98
N ILE A 6 -8.16 -9.63 4.90
CA ILE A 6 -9.41 -9.12 5.47
C ILE A 6 -10.30 -8.50 4.39
N ALA A 7 -9.77 -7.62 3.54
CA ALA A 7 -10.56 -7.00 2.48
C ALA A 7 -11.13 -8.01 1.46
N GLY A 8 -10.35 -9.03 1.11
CA GLY A 8 -10.81 -10.12 0.22
C GLY A 8 -11.91 -10.97 0.87
N THR A 9 -11.70 -11.38 2.12
CA THR A 9 -12.66 -12.21 2.87
C THR A 9 -13.95 -11.49 3.22
N THR A 10 -13.91 -10.20 3.57
CA THR A 10 -15.13 -9.41 3.81
C THR A 10 -15.96 -9.25 2.55
N THR A 11 -15.31 -8.95 1.42
CA THR A 11 -16.00 -8.88 0.11
C THR A 11 -16.59 -10.25 -0.26
N ALA A 12 -15.84 -11.34 -0.05
CA ALA A 12 -16.34 -12.70 -0.24
C ALA A 12 -17.59 -12.98 0.60
N ALA A 13 -17.56 -12.66 1.89
CA ALA A 13 -18.68 -12.88 2.79
C ALA A 13 -19.93 -12.10 2.35
N VAL A 14 -19.77 -10.82 1.98
CA VAL A 14 -20.90 -9.98 1.52
C VAL A 14 -21.55 -10.56 0.27
N PHE A 15 -20.77 -10.90 -0.76
CA PHE A 15 -21.30 -11.48 -1.98
C PHE A 15 -21.89 -12.88 -1.75
N GLY A 16 -21.23 -13.71 -0.94
CA GLY A 16 -21.70 -15.03 -0.56
C GLY A 16 -23.05 -14.99 0.13
N ILE A 17 -23.19 -14.18 1.18
CA ILE A 17 -24.44 -14.00 1.93
C ILE A 17 -25.54 -13.45 1.01
N THR A 18 -25.23 -12.48 0.16
CA THR A 18 -26.21 -11.89 -0.78
C THR A 18 -26.74 -12.92 -1.77
N PHE A 19 -25.86 -13.70 -2.39
CA PHE A 19 -26.26 -14.77 -3.32
C PHE A 19 -27.03 -15.90 -2.62
N ALA A 20 -26.63 -16.25 -1.39
CA ALA A 20 -27.32 -17.26 -0.59
C ALA A 20 -28.76 -16.87 -0.29
N ILE A 21 -28.99 -15.61 0.12
CA ILE A 21 -30.33 -15.08 0.42
C ILE A 21 -31.20 -15.10 -0.83
N ILE A 22 -30.71 -14.54 -1.95
CA ILE A 22 -31.47 -14.47 -3.20
C ILE A 22 -31.86 -15.86 -3.70
N SER A 23 -30.93 -16.82 -3.65
CA SER A 23 -31.18 -18.15 -4.18
C SER A 23 -31.99 -19.04 -3.24
N ALA A 24 -31.89 -18.85 -1.91
CA ALA A 24 -32.76 -19.52 -0.95
C ALA A 24 -34.23 -19.18 -1.21
N VAL A 25 -34.52 -17.93 -1.57
CA VAL A 25 -35.89 -17.46 -1.87
C VAL A 25 -36.43 -18.04 -3.19
N ILE A 26 -35.57 -18.19 -4.22
CA ILE A 26 -36.00 -18.56 -5.58
C ILE A 26 -35.96 -20.08 -5.82
N CYS A 27 -34.89 -20.75 -5.38
CA CYS A 27 -34.56 -22.13 -5.77
C CYS A 27 -34.53 -23.11 -4.58
N GLY A 28 -34.66 -22.63 -3.33
CA GLY A 28 -34.59 -23.47 -2.13
C GLY A 28 -33.20 -24.02 -1.79
N THR A 29 -32.16 -23.66 -2.56
CA THR A 29 -30.76 -24.05 -2.30
C THR A 29 -29.95 -22.81 -1.94
N ALA A 30 -29.30 -22.80 -0.79
CA ALA A 30 -28.47 -21.66 -0.36
C ALA A 30 -26.96 -21.93 -0.53
N ALA A 31 -26.53 -23.19 -0.43
CA ALA A 31 -25.12 -23.54 -0.30
C ALA A 31 -24.30 -23.35 -1.60
N LEU A 32 -24.79 -23.83 -2.75
CA LEU A 32 -24.07 -23.67 -4.02
C LEU A 32 -23.96 -22.19 -4.46
N PRO A 33 -25.04 -21.38 -4.40
CA PRO A 33 -24.97 -19.94 -4.65
C PRO A 33 -24.04 -19.21 -3.68
N PHE A 34 -24.03 -19.60 -2.39
CA PHE A 34 -23.10 -19.05 -1.41
C PHE A 34 -21.64 -19.27 -1.82
N ILE A 35 -21.28 -20.49 -2.21
CA ILE A 35 -19.92 -20.84 -2.62
C ILE A 35 -19.52 -20.04 -3.87
N PHE A 36 -20.41 -19.96 -4.86
CA PHE A 36 -20.14 -19.23 -6.09
C PHE A 36 -20.01 -17.72 -5.84
N GLY A 37 -20.96 -17.14 -5.10
CA GLY A 37 -20.94 -15.73 -4.72
C GLY A 37 -19.72 -15.37 -3.87
N SER A 38 -19.35 -16.22 -2.91
CA SER A 38 -18.16 -16.00 -2.08
C SER A 38 -16.87 -16.04 -2.89
N SER A 39 -16.75 -16.99 -3.82
CA SER A 39 -15.57 -17.12 -4.68
C SER A 39 -15.43 -15.90 -5.60
N LEU A 40 -16.55 -15.45 -6.19
CA LEU A 40 -16.57 -14.26 -7.05
C LEU A 40 -16.26 -12.99 -6.24
N GLY A 41 -16.86 -12.84 -5.05
CA GLY A 41 -16.59 -11.71 -4.16
C GLY A 41 -15.13 -11.66 -3.72
N PHE A 42 -14.54 -12.82 -3.39
CA PHE A 42 -13.12 -12.92 -3.07
C PHE A 42 -12.22 -12.52 -4.24
N ALA A 43 -12.52 -13.00 -5.45
CA ALA A 43 -11.77 -12.68 -6.66
C ALA A 43 -11.82 -11.18 -6.96
N VAL A 44 -13.01 -10.57 -6.93
CA VAL A 44 -13.20 -9.12 -7.13
C VAL A 44 -12.48 -8.31 -6.06
N GLY A 45 -12.60 -8.70 -4.78
CA GLY A 45 -11.90 -8.05 -3.68
C GLY A 45 -10.39 -8.09 -3.84
N SER A 46 -9.85 -9.25 -4.24
CA SER A 46 -8.42 -9.45 -4.48
C SER A 46 -7.92 -8.64 -5.68
N LEU A 47 -8.68 -8.59 -6.77
CA LEU A 47 -8.36 -7.78 -7.95
C LEU A 47 -8.32 -6.29 -7.62
N ARG A 48 -9.31 -5.79 -6.89
CA ARG A 48 -9.36 -4.38 -6.48
C ARG A 48 -8.21 -4.01 -5.56
N TRP A 49 -7.87 -4.89 -4.62
CA TRP A 49 -6.71 -4.71 -3.77
C TRP A 49 -5.40 -4.69 -4.56
N TYR A 50 -5.24 -5.61 -5.52
CA TYR A 50 -4.04 -5.66 -6.35
C TYR A 50 -3.90 -4.40 -7.22
N ALA A 51 -5.00 -3.90 -7.79
CA ALA A 51 -5.00 -2.67 -8.57
C ALA A 51 -4.52 -1.47 -7.75
N ALA A 52 -5.09 -1.28 -6.54
CA ALA A 52 -4.68 -0.22 -5.63
C ALA A 52 -3.22 -0.37 -5.18
N SER A 53 -2.80 -1.60 -4.85
CA SER A 53 -1.42 -1.89 -4.43
C SER A 53 -0.41 -1.61 -5.54
N SER A 54 -0.77 -1.91 -6.78
CA SER A 54 0.10 -1.65 -7.93
C SER A 54 0.25 -0.16 -8.22
N GLU A 55 -0.81 0.62 -7.98
CA GLU A 55 -0.77 2.07 -8.11
C GLU A 55 0.10 2.71 -7.02
N GLU A 56 -0.08 2.29 -5.77
CA GLU A 56 0.74 2.74 -4.64
C GLU A 56 2.22 2.39 -4.86
N ALA A 57 2.52 1.19 -5.34
CA ALA A 57 3.89 0.78 -5.68
C ALA A 57 4.52 1.69 -6.75
N LEU A 58 3.75 2.09 -7.78
CA LEU A 58 4.22 3.03 -8.81
C LEU A 58 4.45 4.44 -8.24
N LEU A 59 3.60 4.90 -7.32
CA LEU A 59 3.78 6.19 -6.64
C LEU A 59 5.02 6.19 -5.74
N ARG A 60 5.25 5.10 -5.00
CA ARG A 60 6.44 4.94 -4.15
C ARG A 60 7.72 4.79 -4.95
N LEU A 61 7.67 4.21 -6.15
CA LEU A 61 8.81 4.20 -7.06
C LEU A 61 9.24 5.61 -7.45
N ASN A 62 8.30 6.55 -7.62
CA ASN A 62 8.62 7.92 -7.97
C ASN A 62 9.18 8.73 -6.78
N THR A 63 8.68 8.46 -5.58
CA THR A 63 9.06 9.21 -4.37
C THR A 63 10.33 8.66 -3.71
N HIS A 64 10.48 7.34 -3.69
CA HIS A 64 11.56 6.61 -3.00
C HIS A 64 12.28 5.66 -3.97
N THR A 65 12.74 6.17 -5.11
CA THR A 65 13.29 5.36 -6.21
C THR A 65 14.46 4.47 -5.79
N ALA A 66 15.39 5.00 -4.99
CA ALA A 66 16.57 4.25 -4.56
C ALA A 66 16.20 3.04 -3.68
N LEU A 67 15.28 3.24 -2.73
CA LEU A 67 14.77 2.18 -1.87
C LEU A 67 14.01 1.12 -2.68
N MET A 68 13.11 1.56 -3.56
CA MET A 68 12.35 0.64 -4.40
C MET A 68 13.25 -0.18 -5.32
N ARG A 69 14.28 0.43 -5.90
CA ARG A 69 15.28 -0.25 -6.72
C ARG A 69 16.04 -1.31 -5.93
N LEU A 70 16.42 -1.01 -4.69
CA LEU A 70 17.11 -1.96 -3.81
C LEU A 70 16.25 -3.21 -3.57
N HIS A 71 14.98 -3.02 -3.19
CA HIS A 71 14.05 -4.14 -2.96
C HIS A 71 13.76 -4.93 -4.25
N LEU A 72 13.67 -4.25 -5.40
CA LEU A 72 13.44 -4.90 -6.69
C LEU A 72 14.61 -5.80 -7.09
N LEU A 73 15.85 -5.32 -6.96
CA LEU A 73 17.05 -6.10 -7.25
C LEU A 73 17.25 -7.24 -6.24
N GLY A 74 16.91 -7.00 -4.97
CA GLY A 74 16.99 -8.02 -3.91
C GLY A 74 15.98 -9.15 -4.08
N ASN A 75 14.74 -8.84 -4.46
CA ASN A 75 13.68 -9.82 -4.66
C ASN A 75 13.83 -10.61 -5.96
N PHE A 76 14.39 -10.00 -7.01
CA PHE A 76 14.49 -10.60 -8.35
C PHE A 76 15.94 -10.62 -8.88
N PRO A 77 16.89 -11.26 -8.18
CA PRO A 77 18.31 -11.20 -8.53
C PRO A 77 18.65 -11.90 -9.84
N CYS A 78 17.85 -12.87 -10.28
CA CYS A 78 18.07 -13.62 -11.52
C CYS A 78 17.39 -13.00 -12.74
N GLU A 79 16.54 -11.98 -12.53
CA GLU A 79 15.74 -11.41 -13.62
C GLU A 79 16.57 -10.45 -14.48
N LYS A 80 16.80 -10.84 -15.74
CA LYS A 80 17.67 -10.09 -16.65
C LYS A 80 17.11 -8.71 -16.97
N VAL A 81 15.78 -8.60 -17.05
CA VAL A 81 15.12 -7.33 -17.34
C VAL A 81 15.43 -6.31 -16.24
N ILE A 82 15.32 -6.69 -14.97
CA ILE A 82 15.58 -5.78 -13.84
C ILE A 82 17.06 -5.38 -13.77
N ARG A 83 17.96 -6.33 -13.97
CA ARG A 83 19.42 -6.07 -13.96
C ARG A 83 19.88 -5.20 -15.13
N GLY A 84 19.19 -5.28 -16.27
CA GLY A 84 19.50 -4.50 -17.46
C GLY A 84 19.01 -3.05 -17.43
N LEU A 85 18.07 -2.71 -16.54
CA LEU A 85 17.57 -1.34 -16.40
C LEU A 85 18.64 -0.41 -15.83
N ARG A 86 18.84 0.74 -16.47
CA ARG A 86 19.71 1.79 -15.92
C ARG A 86 19.02 2.44 -14.71
N PRO A 87 19.76 3.04 -13.78
CA PRO A 87 19.16 3.74 -12.64
C PRO A 87 18.11 4.79 -13.04
N SER A 88 18.29 5.45 -14.19
CA SER A 88 17.34 6.41 -14.76
C SER A 88 16.02 5.81 -15.24
N ASP A 89 16.00 4.50 -15.50
CA ASP A 89 14.86 3.77 -16.07
C ASP A 89 13.92 3.25 -14.96
N TYR A 90 14.28 3.43 -13.68
CA TYR A 90 13.44 3.12 -12.52
C TYR A 90 12.39 4.20 -12.28
N ARG A 91 11.46 4.33 -13.22
CA ARG A 91 10.42 5.36 -13.24
C ARG A 91 9.08 4.78 -13.65
N ARG A 92 8.02 5.45 -13.21
CA ARG A 92 6.63 4.98 -13.34
C ARG A 92 6.26 4.59 -14.77
N ASP A 93 6.65 5.40 -15.75
CA ASP A 93 6.33 5.22 -17.17
C ASP A 93 6.89 3.93 -17.79
N VAL A 94 8.02 3.43 -17.29
CA VAL A 94 8.61 2.17 -17.74
C VAL A 94 7.84 0.98 -17.15
N PHE A 95 7.55 1.04 -15.85
CA PHE A 95 6.90 -0.05 -15.12
C PHE A 95 5.41 -0.18 -15.43
N GLU A 96 4.74 0.92 -15.74
CA GLU A 96 3.31 0.93 -16.07
C GLU A 96 3.00 0.24 -17.41
N LYS A 97 3.95 0.23 -18.36
CA LYS A 97 3.80 -0.38 -19.68
C LYS A 97 3.86 -1.91 -19.68
N SER A 98 4.39 -2.53 -18.63
CA SER A 98 4.57 -3.98 -18.54
C SER A 98 3.93 -4.52 -17.27
N TRP A 99 2.92 -5.37 -17.43
CA TRP A 99 2.25 -5.99 -16.29
C TRP A 99 3.20 -6.88 -15.46
N ILE A 100 4.23 -7.45 -16.08
CA ILE A 100 5.28 -8.24 -15.41
C ILE A 100 6.14 -7.32 -14.54
N LEU A 101 6.59 -6.18 -15.07
CA LEU A 101 7.36 -5.22 -14.27
C LEU A 101 6.51 -4.63 -13.14
N LYS A 102 5.25 -4.30 -13.43
CA LYS A 102 4.30 -3.80 -12.45
C LYS A 102 4.04 -4.81 -11.32
N SER A 103 3.93 -6.11 -11.64
CA SER A 103 3.74 -7.15 -10.61
C SER A 103 4.99 -7.35 -9.76
N MET A 104 6.18 -7.38 -10.38
CA MET A 104 7.47 -7.42 -9.67
C MET A 104 7.66 -6.20 -8.77
N LEU A 105 7.30 -5.01 -9.25
CA LEU A 105 7.34 -3.78 -8.47
C LEU A 105 6.38 -3.85 -7.28
N THR A 106 5.16 -4.34 -7.49
CA THR A 106 4.17 -4.51 -6.43
C THR A 106 4.68 -5.46 -5.34
N ALA A 107 5.26 -6.59 -5.74
CA ALA A 107 5.87 -7.54 -4.80
C ALA A 107 7.03 -6.91 -4.01
N SER A 108 7.87 -6.13 -4.68
CA SER A 108 9.00 -5.43 -4.04
C SER A 108 8.55 -4.31 -3.13
N TRP A 109 7.45 -3.65 -3.47
CA TRP A 109 6.85 -2.64 -2.61
C TRP A 109 6.36 -3.26 -1.30
N LEU A 110 5.74 -4.44 -1.37
CA LEU A 110 5.30 -5.16 -0.17
C LEU A 110 6.48 -5.53 0.75
N THR A 111 7.65 -5.84 0.22
CA THR A 111 8.85 -6.10 1.05
C THR A 111 9.51 -4.82 1.54
N ALA A 112 9.30 -3.69 0.86
CA ALA A 112 9.79 -2.37 1.25
C ALA A 112 8.93 -1.66 2.31
N LEU A 113 7.70 -2.13 2.57
CA LEU A 113 6.77 -1.51 3.51
C LEU A 113 7.39 -1.18 4.89
N PRO A 114 8.11 -2.10 5.57
CA PRO A 114 8.70 -1.77 6.88
C PRO A 114 9.71 -0.62 6.80
N ALA A 115 10.53 -0.60 5.75
CA ALA A 115 11.51 0.46 5.55
C ALA A 115 10.85 1.80 5.19
N LEU A 116 9.74 1.78 4.45
CA LEU A 116 8.93 2.97 4.18
C LEU A 116 8.27 3.52 5.44
N ASP A 117 7.74 2.63 6.29
CA ASP A 117 7.14 3.01 7.57
C ASP A 117 8.19 3.64 8.51
N ASP A 118 9.40 3.09 8.55
CA ASP A 118 10.52 3.66 9.32
C ASP A 118 10.95 5.05 8.82
N ILE A 119 10.92 5.28 7.51
CA ILE A 119 11.23 6.59 6.92
C ILE A 119 10.16 7.60 7.33
N HIS A 120 8.88 7.27 7.16
CA HIS A 120 7.80 8.16 7.56
C HIS A 120 7.81 8.45 9.06
N ALA A 121 8.06 7.46 9.92
CA ALA A 121 8.13 7.69 11.35
C ALA A 121 9.24 8.67 11.75
N LYS A 122 10.38 8.64 11.03
CA LYS A 122 11.47 9.61 11.24
C LYS A 122 11.09 11.01 10.76
N GLU A 123 10.47 11.11 9.59
CA GLU A 123 9.98 12.38 9.04
C GLU A 123 8.92 13.01 9.97
N GLU A 124 7.98 12.21 10.48
CA GLU A 124 6.96 12.67 11.45
C GLU A 124 7.61 13.16 12.76
N ALA A 125 8.59 12.43 13.29
CA ALA A 125 9.30 12.83 14.49
C ALA A 125 10.05 14.16 14.32
N GLU A 126 10.68 14.37 13.16
CA GLU A 126 11.37 15.62 12.83
C GLU A 126 10.38 16.80 12.74
N ILE A 127 9.23 16.59 12.09
CA ILE A 127 8.17 17.60 12.00
C ILE A 127 7.68 17.98 13.41
N VAL A 128 7.39 16.99 14.27
CA VAL A 128 6.91 17.24 15.64
C VAL A 128 7.95 17.95 16.51
N ASP A 129 9.25 17.62 16.38
CA ASP A 129 10.33 18.33 17.09
C ASP A 129 10.37 19.81 16.65
N ASN A 130 10.32 20.06 15.34
CA ASN A 130 10.31 21.42 14.79
C ASN A 130 9.13 22.24 15.31
N TYR A 131 7.91 21.69 15.30
CA TYR A 131 6.73 22.37 15.89
C TYR A 131 6.87 22.61 17.39
N SER A 132 7.41 21.64 18.13
CA SER A 132 7.61 21.75 19.58
C SER A 132 8.64 22.82 19.94
N ARG A 133 9.62 23.07 19.07
CA ARG A 133 10.63 24.13 19.24
C ARG A 133 10.07 25.50 18.91
N ASP A 134 9.29 25.61 17.83
CA ASP A 134 8.64 26.85 17.42
C ASP A 134 7.63 27.34 18.48
N GLY A 135 6.78 26.44 18.98
CA GLY A 135 5.85 26.75 20.08
C GLY A 135 6.51 27.06 21.43
N ARG A 136 7.78 26.72 21.62
CA ARG A 136 8.57 27.09 22.82
C ARG A 136 9.19 28.49 22.71
N GLY A 137 9.25 29.07 21.50
CA GLY A 137 9.67 30.45 21.26
C GLY A 137 8.59 31.48 21.58
N GLU A 138 7.32 31.09 21.60
CA GLU A 138 6.18 31.98 21.89
C GLU A 138 5.93 32.19 23.40
N HIS A 139 6.61 31.41 24.25
CA HIS A 139 6.59 31.55 25.71
C HIS A 139 7.95 32.01 26.25
N SER A 140 8.46 33.15 25.76
CA SER A 140 9.47 33.89 26.50
C SER A 140 8.80 34.53 27.72
N PRO A 141 9.23 34.25 28.97
CA PRO A 141 8.72 34.95 30.14
C PRO A 141 9.11 36.43 29.98
N LEU A 142 8.11 37.31 30.02
CA LEU A 142 8.28 38.75 30.06
C LEU A 142 9.36 39.09 31.11
N GLU A 143 10.50 39.58 30.62
CA GLU A 143 11.49 40.28 31.42
C GLU A 143 10.78 41.45 32.10
N ILE A 144 10.50 41.29 33.40
CA ILE A 144 10.12 42.41 34.26
C ILE A 144 11.40 43.24 34.46
N VAL A 145 11.67 44.12 33.50
CA VAL A 145 12.64 45.21 33.65
C VAL A 145 12.04 46.20 34.62
N GLY A 146 12.74 46.42 35.73
CA GLY A 146 12.31 47.25 36.84
C GLY A 146 12.15 48.73 36.45
N GLU A 147 11.15 49.35 37.05
CA GLU A 147 11.11 50.79 37.24
C GLU A 147 11.62 51.10 38.65
N SER A 148 12.62 51.97 38.69
CA SER A 148 13.20 52.61 39.89
C SER A 148 12.45 53.87 40.25
#